data_AF-A0A7D8BBV4-F1
#
_entry.id   AF-A0A7D8BBV4-F1
#
_cell.length_a   1.000
_cell.length_b   1.000
_cell.length_c   1.000
_cell.angle_alpha   90.00
_cell.angle_beta   90.00
_cell.angle_gamma   90.00
#
_symmetry.space_group_name_H-M   'P 1'
#
loop_
_entity.id
_entity.type
_entity.pdbx_description
1 polymer ?
#
loop_
_entity_poly.entity_id
_entity_poly.type
_entity_poly.pdbx_seq_one_letter_code
_entity_poly.pdbx_strand_id
1 'polypeptide(L)' 'MSDSRHANMKELRFDADDGVWRIAFAFDPQRHAILLIAGDKSGGSERRFYRELIRKADERFDAHLQRLKKKEA' A
#
# COMPACT_ATOMS: atom_id res chain seq x y z
N MET A 1 1.27 -9.04 -1.03
CA MET A 1 0.44 -8.33 -0.02
C MET A 1 -0.04 -9.23 1.11
N SER A 2 0.04 -10.55 1.01
CA SER A 2 -0.48 -11.49 2.01
C SER A 2 0.08 -11.31 3.44
N ASP A 3 1.24 -10.67 3.59
CA ASP A 3 1.84 -10.35 4.89
C ASP A 3 1.37 -9.00 5.48
N SER A 4 0.44 -8.32 4.83
CA SER A 4 -0.22 -7.10 5.34
C SER A 4 -1.14 -7.46 6.51
N ARG A 5 -1.18 -6.60 7.54
CA ARG A 5 -2.17 -6.73 8.62
C ARG A 5 -3.60 -6.43 8.15
N HIS A 6 -3.74 -5.73 7.04
CA HIS A 6 -5.03 -5.42 6.41
C HIS A 6 -5.33 -6.43 5.30
N ALA A 7 -6.36 -7.25 5.51
CA ALA A 7 -6.77 -8.31 4.58
C ALA A 7 -7.23 -7.77 3.20
N ASN A 8 -7.65 -6.51 3.11
CA ASN A 8 -8.08 -5.88 1.87
C ASN A 8 -6.96 -5.10 1.14
N MET A 9 -5.70 -5.24 1.58
CA MET A 9 -4.54 -4.63 0.91
C MET A 9 -4.29 -5.27 -0.46
N LYS A 10 -4.19 -4.43 -1.49
CA LYS A 10 -4.02 -4.84 -2.89
C LYS A 10 -2.78 -4.21 -3.50
N GLU A 11 -2.39 -4.72 -4.65
CA GLU A 11 -1.18 -4.31 -5.37
C GLU A 11 -1.51 -4.06 -6.85
N LEU A 12 -1.23 -2.86 -7.34
CA LEU A 12 -1.15 -2.59 -8.78
C LEU A 12 0.28 -2.88 -9.25
N ARG A 13 0.39 -3.47 -10.43
CA ARG A 13 1.67 -3.88 -11.03
C ARG A 13 1.72 -3.38 -12.46
N PHE A 14 2.77 -2.66 -12.81
CA PHE A 14 3.02 -2.21 -14.17
C PHE A 14 4.50 -1.90 -14.36
N ASP A 15 4.92 -1.80 -15.61
CA ASP A 15 6.26 -1.40 -16.00
C ASP A 15 6.17 -0.01 -16.64
N ALA A 16 7.11 0.88 -16.30
CA ALA A 16 7.15 2.25 -16.80
C ALA A 16 8.53 2.87 -16.52
N ASP A 17 9.02 3.71 -17.44
CA ASP A 17 10.29 4.45 -17.27
C ASP A 17 11.47 3.52 -16.90
N ASP A 18 11.61 2.41 -17.63
CA ASP A 18 12.59 1.33 -17.40
C ASP A 18 12.53 0.67 -16.00
N GLY A 19 11.46 0.92 -15.22
CA GLY A 19 11.22 0.38 -13.88
C GLY A 19 10.08 -0.64 -13.82
N VAL A 20 10.08 -1.44 -12.75
CA VAL A 20 9.07 -2.47 -12.44
C VAL A 20 8.29 -2.02 -11.22
N TRP A 21 7.22 -1.26 -11.44
CA TRP A 21 6.51 -0.52 -10.40
C TRP A 21 5.47 -1.36 -9.69
N ARG A 22 5.41 -1.23 -8.35
CA ARG A 22 4.36 -1.78 -7.49
C ARG A 22 3.72 -0.68 -6.66
N ILE A 23 2.39 -0.62 -6.67
CA ILE A 23 1.64 0.31 -5.84
C ILE A 23 0.77 -0.46 -4.87
N ALA A 24 0.96 -0.24 -3.57
CA ALA A 24 0.05 -0.73 -2.55
C ALA A 24 -1.16 0.21 -2.44
N PHE A 25 -2.37 -0.36 -2.44
CA PHE A 25 -3.60 0.40 -2.31
C PHE A 25 -4.67 -0.40 -1.56
N ALA A 26 -5.65 0.30 -0.99
CA ALA A 26 -6.80 -0.30 -0.35
C ALA A 26 -8.06 0.56 -0.57
N PHE A 27 -9.23 -0.04 -0.42
CA PHE A 27 -10.48 0.69 -0.31
C PHE A 27 -10.79 0.94 1.17
N ASP A 28 -11.14 2.17 1.53
CA ASP A 28 -11.59 2.49 2.88
C ASP A 28 -13.07 2.08 3.10
N PRO A 29 -13.59 2.16 4.35
CA PRO A 29 -14.99 1.83 4.64
C PRO A 29 -16.03 2.65 3.87
N GLN A 30 -15.65 3.84 3.39
CA GLN A 30 -16.51 4.71 2.57
C GLN A 30 -16.40 4.39 1.07
N ARG A 31 -15.68 3.32 0.71
CA ARG A 31 -15.44 2.83 -0.66
C ARG A 31 -14.57 3.75 -1.51
N HIS A 32 -13.76 4.60 -0.89
CA HIS A 32 -12.75 5.37 -1.62
C HIS A 32 -11.48 4.55 -1.80
N ALA A 33 -10.94 4.52 -3.02
CA ALA A 33 -9.64 3.92 -3.30
C ALA A 33 -8.51 4.85 -2.84
N ILE A 34 -7.61 4.34 -2.01
CA ILE A 34 -6.48 5.09 -1.46
C ILE A 34 -5.18 4.44 -1.94
N LEU A 35 -4.37 5.21 -2.68
CA LEU A 35 -2.99 4.82 -3.03
C LEU A 35 -2.08 5.14 -1.85
N LEU A 36 -1.38 4.13 -1.34
CA LEU A 36 -0.63 4.24 -0.08
C LEU A 36 0.86 4.41 -0.31
N ILE A 37 1.43 3.66 -1.25
CA ILE A 37 2.85 3.74 -1.60
C ILE A 37 3.08 3.17 -2.99
N ALA A 38 3.98 3.80 -3.74
CA ALA A 38 4.57 3.26 -4.96
C ALA A 38 6.05 2.97 -4.72
N GLY A 39 6.59 1.94 -5.36
CA GLY A 39 8.02 1.66 -5.37
C GLY A 39 8.43 0.89 -6.62
N ASP A 40 9.63 1.18 -7.11
CA ASP A 40 10.27 0.43 -8.18
C ASP A 40 11.01 -0.79 -7.60
N LYS A 41 10.67 -1.97 -8.11
CA LYS A 41 11.24 -3.27 -7.71
C LYS A 41 12.56 -3.58 -8.43
N SER A 42 12.92 -2.85 -9.49
CA SER A 42 13.98 -3.19 -10.46
C SER A 42 15.39 -3.35 -9.85
N GLY A 43 15.70 -2.68 -8.74
CA GLY A 43 17.08 -2.49 -8.27
C GLY A 43 17.52 -3.20 -6.98
N GLY A 44 16.78 -4.18 -6.45
CA GLY A 44 17.17 -4.75 -5.14
C GLY A 44 16.54 -6.08 -4.72
N SER A 45 16.75 -6.43 -3.46
CA SER A 45 16.19 -7.66 -2.86
C SER A 45 14.66 -7.57 -2.80
N GLU A 46 13.99 -8.46 -3.52
CA GLU A 46 12.52 -8.59 -3.52
C GLU A 46 11.95 -8.71 -2.10
N ARG A 47 12.61 -9.48 -1.23
CA ARG A 47 12.18 -9.66 0.15
C ARG A 47 12.25 -8.37 0.95
N ARG A 48 13.32 -7.56 0.77
CA ARG A 48 13.44 -6.26 1.44
C ARG A 48 12.41 -5.28 0.89
N PHE A 49 12.26 -5.24 -0.43
CA PHE A 49 11.29 -4.40 -1.12
C PHE A 49 9.88 -4.61 -0.58
N TYR A 50 9.38 -5.85 -0.60
CA TYR A 50 8.01 -6.13 -0.15
C TYR A 50 7.83 -5.89 1.36
N ARG A 51 8.84 -6.18 2.18
CA ARG A 51 8.79 -5.88 3.61
C ARG A 51 8.59 -4.38 3.86
N GLU A 52 9.34 -3.54 3.15
CA GLU A 52 9.22 -2.09 3.28
C GLU A 52 7.93 -1.53 2.68
N LEU A 53 7.53 -2.05 1.51
CA LEU A 53 6.30 -1.66 0.83
C LEU A 53 5.08 -1.94 1.73
N ILE A 54 5.00 -3.16 2.29
CA ILE A 54 3.90 -3.58 3.17
C ILE A 54 3.92 -2.77 4.47
N ARG A 55 5.08 -2.65 5.14
CA ARG A 55 5.19 -1.89 6.39
C ARG A 55 4.69 -0.45 6.23
N LYS A 56 5.12 0.25 5.17
CA LYS A 56 4.73 1.63 4.91
C LYS A 56 3.25 1.73 4.49
N ALA A 57 2.73 0.75 3.74
CA ALA A 57 1.32 0.73 3.36
C ALA A 57 0.40 0.56 4.57
N ASP A 58 0.73 -0.38 5.46
CA ASP A 58 0.00 -0.63 6.71
C ASP A 58 -0.04 0.63 7.60
N GLU A 59 1.12 1.24 7.87
CA GLU A 59 1.22 2.46 8.70
C GLU A 59 0.37 3.61 8.15
N ARG A 60 0.37 3.79 6.81
CA ARG A 60 -0.40 4.84 6.15
C ARG A 60 -1.89 4.55 6.16
N PHE A 61 -2.29 3.28 6.02
CA PHE A 61 -3.69 2.92 6.03
C PHE A 61 -4.28 2.95 7.44
N ASP A 62 -3.56 2.48 8.46
CA ASP A 62 -3.90 2.65 9.87
C ASP A 62 -4.17 4.14 10.19
N ALA A 63 -3.25 5.03 9.79
CA ALA A 63 -3.42 6.46 9.99
C ALA A 63 -4.65 7.04 9.26
N HIS A 64 -4.97 6.54 8.06
CA HIS A 64 -6.18 6.93 7.32
C HIS A 64 -7.45 6.53 8.06
N LEU A 65 -7.54 5.28 8.50
CA LEU A 65 -8.70 4.77 9.23
C LEU A 65 -8.93 5.51 10.55
N GLN A 66 -7.85 5.86 11.27
CA GLN A 66 -7.96 6.65 12.50
C GLN A 66 -8.47 8.07 12.23
N ARG A 67 -8.06 8.70 11.12
CA ARG A 67 -8.60 10.02 10.73
C ARG A 67 -10.08 9.93 10.33
N LEU A 68 -10.50 8.87 9.64
CA LEU A 68 -11.90 8.66 9.28
C LEU A 68 -12.78 8.52 10.52
N LYS A 69 -12.39 7.65 11.47
CA LYS A 69 -13.14 7.46 12.73
C LYS A 69 -13.34 8.76 13.51
N LYS A 70 -12.33 9.65 13.53
CA LYS A 70 -12.43 10.96 14.20
C LYS A 70 -13.37 11.95 13.51
N LYS A 71 -13.64 11.78 12.22
CA LYS A 71 -14.57 12.63 11.46
C LYS A 71 -16.02 12.19 11.57
N GLU A 72 -16.24 10.92 11.96
CA GLU A 72 -17.57 10.32 12.13
C GLU A 72 -18.10 10.44 13.57
N ALA A 73 -17.23 10.81 14.52
CA ALA A 73 -17.57 11.09 15.92
C ALA A 73 -17.94 12.57 16.12
#